data_AF-A0A9D7TQ08-F1
#
_entry.id   AF-A0A9D7TQ08-F1
#
_cell.length_a   1.000
_cell.length_b   1.000
_cell.length_c   1.000
_cell.angle_alpha   90.00
_cell.angle_beta   90.00
_cell.angle_gamma   90.00
#
_symmetry.space_group_name_H-M   'P 1'
#
loop_
_entity.id
_entity.type
_entity.pdbx_description
1 polymer ?
#
loop_
_entity_poly.entity_id
_entity_poly.type
_entity_poly.pdbx_seq_one_letter_code
_entity_poly.pdbx_strand_id
1 'polypeptide(L)'
;MNSTVTNVELLYEKAKTYTEPSIELAKLNAIDKTADLVSSLVSRSIAVMVMAMFTIFINIALSLYLGHLFGKNYLGFVAVSGLYLIAYFIIVHWSDSIIKIPITNLVIAKLLKSKSHDSN
;
A
#
# COMPACT_ATOMS: atom_id res chain seq x y z
N MET A 1 30.84 29.78 41.95
CA MET A 1 30.88 28.82 40.82
C MET A 1 30.21 27.47 41.11
N ASN A 2 29.66 27.20 42.30
CA ASN A 2 29.07 25.90 42.63
C ASN A 2 27.59 25.72 42.21
N SER A 3 26.80 26.78 42.21
CA SER A 3 25.33 26.72 42.05
C SER A 3 24.87 26.39 40.63
N THR A 4 25.58 26.80 39.59
CA THR A 4 25.18 26.52 38.20
C THR A 4 25.29 25.03 37.87
N VAL A 5 26.34 24.36 38.36
CA VAL A 5 26.55 22.92 38.16
C VAL A 5 25.43 22.12 38.82
N THR A 6 25.02 22.48 40.04
CA THR A 6 23.94 21.81 40.77
C THR A 6 22.58 21.93 40.08
N ASN A 7 22.28 23.08 39.47
CA ASN A 7 21.04 23.28 38.74
C ASN A 7 20.99 22.47 37.44
N VAL A 8 22.12 22.35 36.73
CA VAL A 8 22.22 21.54 35.52
C VAL A 8 22.09 20.05 35.85
N GLU A 9 22.68 19.59 36.95
CA GLU A 9 22.52 18.22 37.48
C GLU A 9 21.05 17.89 37.77
N LEU A 10 20.33 18.79 38.45
CA LEU A 10 18.92 18.61 38.80
C LEU A 10 18.00 18.60 37.57
N LEU A 11 18.31 19.38 36.54
CA LEU A 11 17.57 19.37 35.27
C LEU A 11 17.85 18.09 34.48
N TYR A 12 19.10 17.64 34.45
CA TYR A 12 19.47 16.36 33.84
C TYR A 12 18.80 15.19 34.52
N GLU A 13 18.77 15.18 35.86
CA GLU A 13 18.14 14.11 36.64
C GLU A 13 16.62 14.10 36.45
N LYS A 14 15.95 15.26 36.50
CA LYS A 14 14.52 15.33 36.15
C LYS A 14 14.26 14.88 34.72
N ALA A 15 15.04 15.38 33.74
CA ALA A 15 14.89 14.97 32.36
C ALA A 15 15.04 13.45 32.20
N LYS A 16 16.03 12.84 32.86
CA LYS A 16 16.23 11.39 32.86
C LYS A 16 15.05 10.64 33.47
N THR A 17 14.54 11.08 34.62
CA THR A 17 13.37 10.46 35.29
C THR A 17 12.08 10.57 34.47
N TYR A 18 11.91 11.63 33.66
CA TYR A 18 10.76 11.75 32.74
C TYR A 18 10.98 10.99 31.42
N THR A 19 12.22 10.89 30.95
CA THR A 19 12.55 10.31 29.65
C THR A 19 12.63 8.78 29.71
N GLU A 20 13.12 8.19 30.80
CA GLU A 20 13.17 6.73 30.99
C GLU A 20 11.79 6.05 30.81
N PRO A 21 10.73 6.47 31.54
CA PRO A 21 9.39 5.91 31.33
C PRO A 21 8.82 6.23 29.95
N SER A 22 9.10 7.42 29.40
CA SER A 22 8.61 7.82 28.08
C SER A 22 9.21 6.98 26.95
N ILE A 23 10.49 6.60 27.07
CA ILE A 23 11.16 5.69 26.13
C ILE A 23 10.59 4.27 26.28
N GLU A 24 10.35 3.81 27.50
CA GLU A 24 9.78 2.48 27.74
C GLU A 24 8.35 2.37 27.18
N LEU A 25 7.52 3.39 27.39
CA LEU A 25 6.18 3.50 26.80
C LEU A 25 6.23 3.58 25.27
N ALA A 26 7.18 4.33 24.70
CA ALA A 26 7.35 4.41 23.25
C ALA A 26 7.78 3.05 22.67
N LYS A 27 8.67 2.33 23.34
CA LYS A 27 9.09 0.96 22.96
C LYS A 27 7.91 -0.01 23.03
N LEU A 28 7.13 0.03 24.10
CA LEU A 28 5.97 -0.85 24.27
C LEU A 28 4.88 -0.57 23.22
N ASN A 29 4.54 0.71 23.01
CA ASN A 29 3.59 1.12 21.96
C ASN A 29 4.10 0.79 20.56
N ALA A 30 5.40 0.94 20.30
CA ALA A 30 5.97 0.58 19.01
C ALA A 30 5.83 -0.92 18.75
N ILE A 31 6.11 -1.76 19.75
CA ILE A 31 5.95 -3.22 19.67
C ILE A 31 4.48 -3.60 19.45
N ASP A 32 3.56 -3.04 20.24
CA ASP A 32 2.13 -3.32 20.14
C ASP A 32 1.57 -2.94 18.76
N LYS A 33 1.89 -1.72 18.31
CA LYS A 33 1.43 -1.21 17.01
C LYS A 33 2.07 -1.95 15.84
N THR A 34 3.33 -2.36 15.93
CA THR A 34 3.93 -3.22 14.90
C THR A 34 3.34 -4.63 14.91
N ALA A 35 3.07 -5.20 16.08
CA ALA A 35 2.40 -6.50 16.20
C ALA A 35 1.00 -6.47 15.59
N ASP A 36 0.21 -5.42 15.82
CA ASP A 36 -1.11 -5.24 15.21
C ASP A 36 -1.04 -5.05 13.69
N LEU A 37 -0.08 -4.26 13.20
CA LEU A 37 0.13 -4.06 11.77
C LEU A 37 0.57 -5.36 11.08
N VAL A 38 1.50 -6.10 11.68
CA VAL A 38 1.94 -7.39 11.13
C VAL A 38 0.79 -8.40 11.18
N SER A 39 0.04 -8.46 12.28
CA SER A 39 -1.09 -9.40 12.41
C SER A 39 -2.19 -9.12 11.39
N SER A 40 -2.56 -7.84 11.20
CA SER A 40 -3.53 -7.44 10.18
C SER A 40 -3.01 -7.67 8.76
N LEU A 41 -1.72 -7.44 8.51
CA LEU A 41 -1.11 -7.69 7.21
C LEU A 41 -1.03 -9.19 6.89
N VAL A 42 -0.69 -10.03 7.86
CA VAL A 42 -0.66 -11.50 7.69
C VAL A 42 -2.06 -12.04 7.42
N SER A 43 -3.07 -11.60 8.18
CA SER A 43 -4.46 -11.99 7.92
C SER A 43 -4.90 -11.59 6.51
N ARG A 44 -4.60 -10.35 6.10
CA ARG A 44 -4.95 -9.85 4.77
C ARG A 44 -4.13 -10.51 3.66
N SER A 45 -2.86 -10.85 3.91
CA SER A 45 -1.99 -11.48 2.92
C SER A 45 -2.43 -12.90 2.61
N ILE A 46 -2.88 -13.66 3.60
CA ILE A 46 -3.46 -15.00 3.40
C ILE A 46 -4.69 -14.90 2.49
N ALA A 47 -5.59 -13.96 2.76
CA ALA A 47 -6.77 -13.75 1.91
C ALA A 47 -6.40 -13.39 0.46
N VAL A 48 -5.44 -12.47 0.28
CA VAL A 48 -4.92 -12.10 -1.04
C VAL A 48 -4.27 -13.30 -1.74
N MET A 49 -3.53 -14.13 -1.00
CA MET A 49 -2.87 -15.31 -1.55
C MET A 49 -3.87 -16.35 -2.04
N VAL A 50 -4.92 -16.65 -1.28
CA VAL A 50 -6.01 -17.55 -1.71
C VAL A 50 -6.71 -17.00 -2.95
N MET A 51 -7.00 -15.70 -2.97
CA MET A 51 -7.65 -15.06 -4.10
C MET A 51 -6.76 -15.03 -5.36
N ALA A 52 -5.44 -14.84 -5.18
CA ALA A 52 -4.47 -14.94 -6.26
C ALA A 52 -4.41 -16.37 -6.82
N MET A 53 -4.36 -17.39 -5.96
CA MET A 53 -4.40 -18.79 -6.40
C MET A 53 -5.65 -19.07 -7.23
N PHE A 54 -6.83 -18.69 -6.74
CA PHE A 54 -8.09 -18.84 -7.45
C PHE A 54 -8.06 -18.19 -8.85
N THR A 55 -7.53 -16.97 -8.94
CA THR A 55 -7.39 -16.24 -10.20
C THR A 55 -6.45 -16.95 -11.18
N ILE A 56 -5.36 -17.53 -10.69
CA ILE A 56 -4.42 -18.32 -11.51
C ILE A 56 -5.12 -19.58 -12.03
N PHE A 57 -5.86 -20.31 -11.19
CA PHE A 57 -6.60 -21.50 -11.62
C PHE A 57 -7.63 -21.18 -12.70
N ILE A 58 -8.37 -20.07 -12.58
CA ILE A 58 -9.30 -19.63 -13.63
C ILE A 58 -8.55 -19.35 -14.93
N ASN A 59 -7.41 -18.66 -14.87
CA ASN A 59 -6.60 -18.39 -16.07
C ASN A 59 -6.11 -19.66 -16.75
N ILE A 60 -5.65 -20.64 -15.96
CA ILE A 60 -5.21 -21.93 -16.47
C ILE A 60 -6.39 -22.69 -17.09
N ALA A 61 -7.55 -22.73 -16.40
CA ALA A 61 -8.75 -23.38 -16.91
C ALA A 61 -9.24 -22.75 -18.21
N LEU A 62 -9.26 -21.42 -18.29
CA LEU A 62 -9.63 -20.68 -19.49
C LEU A 62 -8.65 -20.97 -20.64
N SER A 63 -7.35 -20.92 -20.35
CA SER A 63 -6.31 -21.28 -21.31
C SER A 63 -6.48 -22.70 -21.84
N LEU A 64 -6.70 -23.70 -20.97
CA LEU A 64 -6.92 -25.07 -21.38
C LEU A 64 -8.21 -25.25 -22.18
N TYR A 65 -9.29 -24.55 -21.81
CA TYR A 65 -10.55 -24.58 -22.55
C TYR A 65 -10.39 -24.04 -23.98
N LEU A 66 -9.76 -22.87 -24.12
CA LEU A 66 -9.41 -22.33 -25.44
C LEU A 66 -8.47 -23.28 -26.18
N GLY A 67 -7.44 -23.81 -25.51
CA GLY A 67 -6.48 -24.75 -26.09
C GLY A 67 -7.11 -26.04 -26.60
N HIS A 68 -8.14 -26.55 -25.92
CA HIS A 68 -8.91 -27.70 -26.36
C HIS A 68 -9.70 -27.39 -27.64
N LEU A 69 -10.28 -26.19 -27.74
CA LEU A 69 -10.98 -25.73 -28.94
C LEU A 69 -10.05 -25.64 -30.16
N PHE A 70 -8.80 -25.22 -29.95
CA PHE A 70 -7.75 -25.18 -30.98
C PHE A 70 -7.04 -26.53 -31.20
N GLY A 71 -7.41 -27.59 -30.45
CA GLY A 71 -6.81 -28.92 -30.52
C GLY A 71 -5.38 -29.03 -30.00
N LYS A 72 -4.80 -27.93 -29.50
CA LYS A 72 -3.42 -27.87 -28.97
C LYS A 72 -3.35 -26.93 -27.77
N ASN A 73 -2.98 -27.47 -26.61
CA ASN A 73 -2.97 -26.73 -25.34
C ASN A 73 -2.09 -25.46 -25.34
N TYR A 74 -0.97 -25.46 -26.08
CA TYR A 74 -0.10 -24.28 -26.15
C TYR A 74 -0.76 -23.08 -26.82
N LEU A 75 -1.69 -23.30 -27.76
CA LEU A 75 -2.41 -22.22 -28.43
C LEU A 75 -3.37 -21.51 -27.48
N GLY A 76 -3.90 -22.22 -26.49
CA GLY A 76 -4.73 -21.64 -25.43
C GLY A 76 -4.00 -20.58 -24.62
N PHE A 77 -2.76 -20.89 -24.20
CA PHE A 77 -1.94 -19.94 -23.45
C PHE A 77 -1.54 -18.73 -24.30
N VAL A 78 -1.20 -18.96 -25.58
CA VAL A 78 -0.84 -17.89 -26.52
C VAL A 78 -2.05 -16.99 -26.84
N ALA A 79 -3.25 -17.57 -26.97
CA ALA A 79 -4.47 -16.81 -27.20
C ALA A 79 -4.82 -15.91 -26.01
N VAL A 80 -4.78 -16.45 -24.79
CA VAL A 80 -5.05 -15.69 -23.57
C VAL A 80 -4.00 -14.59 -23.34
N SER A 81 -2.71 -14.89 -23.54
CA SER A 81 -1.66 -13.89 -23.40
C SER A 81 -1.74 -12.80 -24.48
N GLY A 82 -2.09 -13.16 -25.72
CA GLY A 82 -2.36 -12.21 -26.79
C GLY A 82 -3.52 -11.27 -26.47
N LEU A 83 -4.60 -11.81 -25.90
CA LEU A 83 -5.74 -11.01 -25.42
C LEU A 83 -5.32 -9.99 -24.35
N TYR A 84 -4.49 -10.41 -23.38
CA TYR A 84 -3.96 -9.50 -22.36
C TYR A 84 -3.05 -8.42 -22.95
N LEU A 85 -2.25 -8.75 -23.97
CA LEU A 85 -1.37 -7.80 -24.65
C LEU A 85 -2.17 -6.75 -25.43
N ILE A 86 -3.23 -7.18 -26.13
CA ILE A 86 -4.16 -6.28 -26.82
C ILE A 86 -4.87 -5.37 -25.81
N ALA A 87 -5.37 -5.92 -24.71
CA ALA A 87 -6.00 -5.14 -23.64
C ALA A 87 -5.04 -4.10 -23.05
N TYR A 88 -3.78 -4.48 -22.81
CA TYR A 88 -2.73 -3.56 -22.36
C TYR A 88 -2.52 -2.42 -23.35
N PHE A 89 -2.42 -2.72 -24.66
CA PHE A 89 -2.24 -1.70 -25.69
C PHE A 89 -3.43 -0.72 -25.76
N ILE A 90 -4.66 -1.25 -25.68
CA ILE A 90 -5.89 -0.44 -25.63
C ILE A 90 -5.89 0.48 -24.40
N ILE A 91 -5.58 -0.06 -23.22
CA ILE A 91 -5.56 0.71 -21.97
C ILE A 91 -4.51 1.81 -22.07
N VAL A 92 -3.29 1.52 -22.53
CA VAL A 92 -2.23 2.54 -22.66
C VAL A 92 -2.65 3.61 -23.66
N HIS A 93 -3.22 3.23 -24.80
CA HIS A 93 -3.64 4.18 -25.82
C HIS A 93 -4.78 5.10 -25.34
N TRP A 94 -5.69 4.60 -24.50
CA TRP A 94 -6.81 5.38 -23.92
C TRP A 94 -6.51 5.92 -22.51
N SER A 95 -5.33 5.62 -21.94
CA SER A 95 -4.96 5.96 -20.57
C SER A 95 -4.93 7.47 -20.33
N ASP A 96 -4.55 8.24 -21.35
CA ASP A 96 -4.53 9.70 -21.28
C ASP A 96 -5.92 10.29 -21.02
N SER A 97 -6.99 9.66 -21.51
CA SER A 97 -8.35 10.13 -21.30
C SER A 97 -9.02 9.48 -20.08
N ILE A 98 -8.80 8.18 -19.87
CA ILE A 98 -9.43 7.42 -18.78
C ILE A 98 -8.80 7.70 -17.42
N ILE A 99 -7.48 7.82 -17.34
CA ILE A 99 -6.76 7.91 -16.05
C ILE A 99 -6.34 9.35 -15.77
N LYS A 100 -5.72 10.02 -16.75
CA LYS A 100 -5.16 11.37 -16.55
C LYS A 100 -6.24 12.41 -16.22
N ILE A 101 -7.39 12.37 -16.87
CA ILE A 101 -8.48 13.35 -16.68
C ILE A 101 -9.09 13.29 -15.26
N PRO A 102 -9.57 12.13 -14.75
CA PRO A 102 -10.16 12.09 -13.41
C PRO A 102 -9.11 12.33 -12.31
N ILE A 103 -7.89 11.82 -12.46
CA ILE A 103 -6.81 12.08 -11.49
C ILE A 103 -6.51 13.58 -11.44
N THR A 104 -6.37 14.24 -12.58
CA THR A 104 -6.10 15.68 -12.64
C THR A 104 -7.25 16.48 -12.03
N ASN A 105 -8.50 16.14 -12.34
CA ASN A 105 -9.67 16.80 -11.73
C ASN A 105 -9.75 16.57 -10.21
N LEU A 106 -9.41 15.37 -9.72
CA LEU A 106 -9.36 15.09 -8.28
C LEU A 106 -8.24 15.87 -7.57
N VAL A 107 -7.07 16.00 -8.20
CA VAL A 107 -5.95 16.80 -7.67
C VAL A 107 -6.34 18.28 -7.66
N ILE A 108 -6.87 18.81 -8.77
CA ILE A 108 -7.33 20.20 -8.86
C ILE A 108 -8.42 20.48 -7.82
N ALA A 109 -9.40 19.59 -7.67
CA ALA A 109 -10.48 19.75 -6.68
C ALA A 109 -9.95 19.76 -5.24
N LYS A 110 -8.97 18.91 -4.90
CA LYS A 110 -8.31 18.91 -3.59
C LYS A 110 -7.53 20.19 -3.34
N LEU A 111 -6.80 20.69 -4.33
CA LEU A 111 -5.99 21.92 -4.21
C LEU A 111 -6.86 23.18 -4.11
N LEU A 112 -7.92 23.29 -4.92
CA LEU A 112 -8.86 24.42 -4.86
C LEU A 112 -9.63 24.46 -3.54
N LYS A 113 -10.07 23.30 -3.02
CA LYS A 113 -10.73 23.21 -1.71
C LYS A 113 -9.80 23.61 -0.55
N SER A 114 -8.50 23.32 -0.66
CA SER A 114 -7.51 23.75 0.34
C SER A 114 -7.36 25.27 0.35
N LYS A 115 -7.34 25.92 -0.82
CA LYS A 115 -7.13 27.37 -0.94
C LYS A 115 -8.33 28.19 -0.46
N SER A 116 -9.55 27.69 -0.59
CA SER A 116 -10.76 28.37 -0.09
C SER A 116 -10.91 28.33 1.43
N HIS A 117 -10.11 27.53 2.13
CA HIS A 117 -10.14 27.41 3.59
C HIS A 117 -9.15 28.35 4.29
N ASP A 118 -8.20 28.95 3.55
CA ASP A 118 -7.23 29.95 4.05
C ASP A 118 -7.70 31.40 3.84
N SER A 119 -8.82 31.62 3.14
CA SER A 119 -9.38 32.96 2.89
C SER A 119 -10.62 33.28 3.72
N ASN A 120 -10.82 32.63 4.87
CA ASN A 120 -11.94 32.88 5.78
C ASN A 120 -11.44 33.03 7.21
#